data_AF-A0A2R6GXQ7-F1
#
_entry.id   AF-A0A2R6GXQ7-F1
#
_cell.length_a   1.000
_cell.length_b   1.000
_cell.length_c   1.000
_cell.angle_alpha   90.00
_cell.angle_beta   90.00
_cell.angle_gamma   90.00
#
_symmetry.space_group_name_H-M   'P 1'
#
loop_
_entity.id
_entity.type
_entity.pdbx_description
1 polymer ?
#
loop_
_entity_poly.entity_id
_entity_poly.type
_entity_poly.pdbx_seq_one_letter_code
_entity_poly.pdbx_strand_id
1 'polypeptide(L)'
;MDSFDAGLSRREALGALSGALTVGLGGCTGGGDDDSTPTASSTAPSTDTVTPTPTAPMDPPNIERQTVLRDKAAIPHIRWTVSGTIETPEPKFYNRVDTSLLGRWEREGQVFEFKDDLTFTENSSDRVLDGTYYTVPPKKYLEITHDDGDTYKYYYEVTTAGDTPTIDFYNTNREFLASYEQTVDGQDNRTVVEAAKQTDLYEPGGAKTTEESLTTGASGSGFIVNPDGYVVTNAHVVGVNKSPEEQLYARLAGKTQQSFRQTFEQDFDLSESELQEVVTVLTNKLTAYYDQKSSSRSVSTSVGVLSGTATPDEEFSANSWPATIETTGSVYDEVDGETTWGRDIAVLKVDVQHQLPTVRLGESTGLGSGAEVFVIGYPAIGTEALFTERNTTLEPSLTAGVVSARRTLKSGVETIQTDAAINSGNSGGPVYDSDGEVVGVATFGPADSGIEDTGFALPIETATGFLGELGVENEQSELSTTYQEGLNALWRDDCETVESKMNAVLDMWSDHPYADDIIDQC
;
A
#
# COMPACT_ATOMS: atom_id res chain seq x y z
N MET A 1 -28.89 1.01 -1.59
CA MET A 1 -28.94 0.07 -0.45
C MET A 1 -29.51 -1.24 -0.96
N ASP A 2 -28.67 -1.99 -1.66
CA ASP A 2 -28.76 -3.44 -1.82
C ASP A 2 -27.29 -3.87 -1.67
N SER A 3 -26.99 -4.62 -0.61
CA SER A 3 -25.64 -5.04 -0.27
C SER A 3 -25.16 -6.05 -1.29
N PHE A 4 -24.14 -5.66 -2.05
CA PHE A 4 -23.33 -6.58 -2.86
C PHE A 4 -22.56 -7.49 -1.91
N ASP A 5 -23.15 -8.66 -1.62
CA ASP A 5 -22.52 -9.75 -0.90
C ASP A 5 -21.74 -10.61 -1.91
N ALA A 6 -20.65 -10.05 -2.43
CA ALA A 6 -19.64 -10.75 -3.20
C ALA A 6 -18.35 -10.74 -2.37
N GLY A 7 -18.31 -11.62 -1.39
CA GLY A 7 -17.20 -11.81 -0.48
C GLY A 7 -17.51 -12.98 0.44
N LEU A 8 -16.51 -13.82 0.71
CA LEU A 8 -16.54 -14.84 1.75
C LEU A 8 -17.31 -14.38 2.98
N SER A 9 -18.31 -15.15 3.41
CA SER A 9 -19.22 -14.71 4.46
C SER A 9 -18.49 -14.56 5.80
N ARG A 10 -18.88 -13.57 6.62
CA ARG A 10 -18.39 -13.39 8.01
C ARG A 10 -18.30 -14.72 8.79
N ARG A 11 -19.26 -15.61 8.55
CA ARG A 11 -19.35 -16.93 9.16
C ARG A 11 -18.21 -17.88 8.76
N GLU A 12 -17.70 -17.78 7.54
CA GLU A 12 -16.61 -18.63 7.05
C GLU A 12 -15.26 -18.20 7.61
N ALA A 13 -14.98 -16.90 7.70
CA ALA A 13 -13.78 -16.38 8.35
C ALA A 13 -13.78 -16.66 9.86
N LEU A 14 -14.89 -16.40 10.54
CA LEU A 14 -15.05 -16.75 11.95
C LEU A 14 -14.98 -18.26 12.17
N GLY A 15 -15.60 -19.07 11.32
CA GLY A 15 -15.58 -20.52 11.45
C GLY A 15 -14.19 -21.15 11.28
N ALA A 16 -13.31 -20.52 10.50
CA ALA A 16 -11.92 -20.95 10.38
C ALA A 16 -11.07 -20.58 11.61
N LEU A 17 -11.48 -19.57 12.39
CA LEU A 17 -10.68 -19.02 13.49
C LEU A 17 -11.33 -19.20 14.87
N SER A 18 -12.56 -19.71 14.92
CA SER A 18 -13.35 -19.83 16.15
C SER A 18 -12.84 -20.89 17.14
N GLY A 19 -11.86 -21.70 16.75
CA GLY A 19 -11.19 -22.65 17.65
C GLY A 19 -10.45 -21.96 18.81
N ALA A 20 -9.82 -20.81 18.55
CA ALA A 20 -8.98 -20.07 19.50
C ALA A 20 -9.76 -19.29 20.58
N LEU A 21 -11.10 -19.41 20.63
CA LEU A 21 -11.98 -18.54 21.43
C LEU A 21 -12.15 -18.96 22.90
N THR A 22 -11.50 -20.00 23.41
CA THR A 22 -11.74 -20.49 24.79
C THR A 22 -10.96 -19.80 25.90
N VAL A 23 -10.17 -18.76 25.63
CA VAL A 23 -9.45 -18.02 26.68
C VAL A 23 -9.83 -16.54 26.66
N GLY A 24 -10.72 -16.13 27.56
CA GLY A 24 -10.96 -14.69 27.77
C GLY A 24 -12.28 -14.23 28.39
N LEU A 25 -13.06 -15.06 29.10
CA LEU A 25 -14.21 -14.55 29.88
C LEU A 25 -14.03 -14.83 31.38
N GLY A 26 -13.06 -14.13 31.98
CA GLY A 26 -12.95 -13.94 33.42
C GLY A 26 -13.70 -12.67 33.82
N GLY A 27 -14.89 -12.83 34.39
CA GLY A 27 -15.79 -11.74 34.74
C GLY A 27 -15.27 -10.80 35.82
N CYS A 28 -15.73 -9.55 35.76
CA CYS A 28 -15.84 -8.66 36.91
C CYS A 28 -17.26 -8.11 36.95
N THR A 29 -17.94 -8.41 38.06
CA THR A 29 -19.24 -7.85 38.43
C THR A 29 -19.03 -6.80 39.51
N GLY A 30 -19.74 -5.68 39.40
CA GLY A 30 -20.21 -4.92 40.55
C GLY A 30 -19.59 -3.53 40.79
N GLY A 31 -20.35 -2.51 40.41
CA GLY A 31 -20.85 -1.51 41.38
C GLY A 31 -20.11 -0.18 41.48
N GLY A 32 -20.84 0.91 41.22
CA GLY A 32 -20.47 2.25 41.65
C GLY A 32 -21.13 3.33 40.80
N ASP A 33 -22.35 3.71 41.17
CA ASP A 33 -22.99 4.97 40.77
C ASP A 33 -22.07 6.17 41.08
N ASP A 34 -21.97 7.13 40.17
CA ASP A 34 -22.20 8.53 40.56
C ASP A 34 -22.51 9.46 39.38
N ASP A 35 -23.51 10.27 39.69
CA ASP A 35 -24.19 11.34 39.00
C ASP A 35 -23.27 12.48 38.51
N SER A 36 -23.45 12.96 37.27
CA SER A 36 -23.57 14.40 37.00
C SER A 36 -23.85 14.71 35.51
N THR A 37 -25.03 15.29 35.30
CA THR A 37 -25.54 15.90 34.06
C THR A 37 -24.76 17.13 33.58
N PRO A 38 -24.93 17.52 32.29
CA PRO A 38 -24.06 18.45 31.58
C PRO A 38 -24.46 19.91 31.81
N THR A 39 -23.48 20.82 31.79
CA THR A 39 -23.76 22.27 31.74
C THR A 39 -23.41 22.80 30.36
N ALA A 40 -24.44 23.01 29.54
CA ALA A 40 -24.38 23.84 28.36
C ALA A 40 -24.39 25.32 28.79
N SER A 41 -23.47 26.12 28.25
CA SER A 41 -23.54 27.58 28.33
C SER A 41 -23.57 28.17 26.93
N SER A 42 -24.74 28.65 26.54
CA SER A 42 -24.99 29.46 25.36
C SER A 42 -24.38 30.85 25.51
N THR A 43 -23.69 31.34 24.48
CA THR A 43 -23.63 32.79 24.22
C THR A 43 -23.78 33.04 22.73
N ALA A 44 -24.74 33.91 22.39
CA ALA A 44 -25.11 34.34 21.04
C ALA A 44 -24.08 35.34 20.46
N PRO A 45 -24.14 35.66 19.15
CA PRO A 45 -23.01 36.20 18.40
C PRO A 45 -22.89 37.73 18.49
N SER A 46 -21.66 38.24 18.57
CA SER A 46 -21.34 39.65 18.29
C SER A 46 -20.98 39.80 16.82
N THR A 47 -21.81 40.54 16.09
CA THR A 47 -21.51 41.07 14.76
C THR A 47 -20.50 42.21 14.89
N ASP A 48 -19.23 41.93 14.63
CA ASP A 48 -18.24 42.97 14.36
C ASP A 48 -17.95 43.02 12.86
N THR A 49 -18.35 44.13 12.26
CA THR A 49 -18.05 44.50 10.88
C THR A 49 -16.59 44.90 10.81
N VAL A 50 -15.70 43.97 10.46
CA VAL A 50 -14.30 44.28 10.15
C VAL A 50 -14.26 44.91 8.76
N THR A 51 -13.92 46.19 8.71
CA THR A 51 -13.53 46.87 7.48
C THR A 51 -12.15 46.33 7.07
N PRO A 52 -11.91 45.88 5.83
CA PRO A 52 -10.58 45.42 5.43
C PRO A 52 -9.61 46.59 5.56
N THR A 53 -8.60 46.39 6.40
CA THR A 53 -7.40 47.23 6.41
C THR A 53 -6.60 46.87 5.16
N PRO A 54 -6.05 47.85 4.41
CA PRO A 54 -5.19 47.54 3.27
C PRO A 54 -4.08 46.61 3.75
N THR A 55 -3.98 45.46 3.09
CA THR A 55 -3.02 44.40 3.36
C THR A 55 -1.63 45.02 3.35
N ALA A 56 -0.85 44.78 4.40
CA ALA A 56 0.57 45.11 4.36
C ALA A 56 1.22 44.30 3.22
N PRO A 57 2.25 44.85 2.53
CA PRO A 57 2.92 44.12 1.46
C PRO A 57 3.31 42.74 1.96
N MET A 58 2.95 41.71 1.21
CA MET A 58 3.32 40.33 1.57
C MET A 58 4.85 40.24 1.58
N ASP A 59 5.43 39.97 2.75
CA ASP A 59 6.85 39.67 2.83
C ASP A 59 7.14 38.47 1.90
N PRO A 60 8.19 38.54 1.06
CA PRO A 60 8.57 37.40 0.24
C PRO A 60 8.76 36.18 1.17
N PRO A 61 8.24 35.01 0.79
CA PRO A 61 8.54 33.80 1.52
C PRO A 61 10.07 33.59 1.53
N ASN A 62 10.58 32.75 2.44
CA ASN A 62 11.98 32.37 2.39
C ASN A 62 12.31 31.72 1.04
N ILE A 63 13.57 31.76 0.60
CA ILE A 63 13.96 31.37 -0.77
C ILE A 63 13.54 29.93 -1.09
N GLU A 64 13.49 29.08 -0.06
CA GLU A 64 13.00 27.72 -0.08
C GLU A 64 11.53 27.66 -0.54
N ARG A 65 10.66 28.44 0.12
CA ARG A 65 9.24 28.49 -0.21
C ARG A 65 8.98 29.28 -1.50
N GLN A 66 9.85 30.19 -1.91
CA GLN A 66 9.80 30.85 -3.22
C GLN A 66 10.00 29.84 -4.36
N THR A 67 11.04 29.00 -4.27
CA THR A 67 11.34 27.96 -5.27
C THR A 67 10.19 26.97 -5.39
N VAL A 68 9.65 26.53 -4.26
CA VAL A 68 8.53 25.58 -4.21
C VAL A 68 7.28 26.15 -4.90
N LEU A 69 6.96 27.42 -4.65
CA LEU A 69 5.82 28.08 -5.30
C LEU A 69 6.04 28.31 -6.79
N ARG A 70 7.29 28.60 -7.19
CA ARG A 70 7.69 28.80 -8.58
C ARG A 70 7.50 27.54 -9.41
N ASP A 71 7.96 26.40 -8.89
CA ASP A 71 8.03 25.16 -9.67
C ASP A 71 6.85 24.22 -9.41
N LYS A 72 5.89 24.57 -8.53
CA LYS A 72 4.71 23.76 -8.18
C LYS A 72 3.95 23.22 -9.41
N ALA A 73 3.85 24.01 -10.48
CA ALA A 73 3.18 23.62 -11.72
C ALA A 73 4.00 22.64 -12.60
N ALA A 74 5.32 22.60 -12.42
CA ALA A 74 6.23 21.68 -13.12
C ALA A 74 6.33 20.32 -12.43
N ILE A 75 5.62 20.10 -11.32
CA ILE A 75 5.67 18.89 -10.51
C ILE A 75 4.33 18.16 -10.68
N PRO A 76 4.26 17.17 -11.58
CA PRO A 76 3.07 16.37 -11.77
C PRO A 76 2.98 15.18 -10.80
N HIS A 77 1.74 14.74 -10.58
CA HIS A 77 1.44 13.44 -10.00
C HIS A 77 1.47 12.39 -11.12
N ILE A 78 2.25 11.33 -10.92
CA ILE A 78 2.39 10.24 -11.87
C ILE A 78 1.52 9.08 -11.43
N ARG A 79 0.74 8.53 -12.35
CA ARG A 79 -0.14 7.39 -12.07
C ARG A 79 0.05 6.32 -13.11
N TRP A 80 0.53 5.17 -12.67
CA TRP A 80 0.44 3.94 -13.45
C TRP A 80 -0.86 3.24 -13.09
N THR A 81 -1.67 2.90 -14.09
CA THR A 81 -2.95 2.25 -13.92
C THR A 81 -2.92 0.89 -14.61
N VAL A 82 -3.44 -0.12 -13.92
CA VAL A 82 -3.73 -1.44 -14.45
C VAL A 82 -5.23 -1.65 -14.36
N SER A 83 -5.86 -1.99 -15.48
CA SER A 83 -7.28 -2.32 -15.53
C SER A 83 -7.48 -3.66 -16.22
N GLY A 84 -8.40 -4.47 -15.70
CA GLY A 84 -8.76 -5.76 -16.29
C GLY A 84 -9.96 -6.39 -15.61
N THR A 85 -10.41 -7.52 -16.14
CA THR A 85 -11.44 -8.34 -15.51
C THR A 85 -10.80 -9.62 -14.99
N ILE A 86 -11.03 -9.93 -13.72
CA ILE A 86 -10.63 -11.20 -13.11
C ILE A 86 -11.85 -12.13 -13.07
N GLU A 87 -11.66 -13.37 -13.50
CA GLU A 87 -12.60 -14.47 -13.29
C GLU A 87 -12.02 -15.39 -12.22
N THR A 88 -12.71 -15.52 -11.08
CA THR A 88 -12.19 -16.29 -9.94
C THR A 88 -13.23 -17.25 -9.37
N PRO A 89 -12.87 -18.52 -9.11
CA PRO A 89 -13.72 -19.38 -8.30
C PRO A 89 -13.77 -18.87 -6.86
N GLU A 90 -14.96 -18.88 -6.25
CA GLU A 90 -15.13 -18.48 -4.84
C GLU A 90 -14.28 -19.36 -3.90
N PRO A 91 -13.28 -18.80 -3.19
CA PRO A 91 -12.49 -19.57 -2.25
C PRO A 91 -13.28 -19.87 -0.97
N LYS A 92 -12.85 -20.89 -0.21
CA LYS A 92 -13.26 -21.12 1.18
C LYS A 92 -12.07 -21.24 2.11
N PHE A 93 -12.16 -20.54 3.24
CA PHE A 93 -11.21 -20.69 4.35
C PHE A 93 -11.52 -21.94 5.16
N TYR A 94 -10.47 -22.56 5.70
CA TYR A 94 -10.59 -23.61 6.70
C TYR A 94 -9.41 -23.59 7.66
N ASN A 95 -9.65 -23.99 8.90
CA ASN A 95 -8.61 -24.24 9.88
C ASN A 95 -7.95 -25.59 9.59
N ARG A 96 -6.62 -25.63 9.51
CA ARG A 96 -5.89 -26.90 9.39
C ARG A 96 -5.97 -27.74 10.66
N VAL A 97 -6.17 -27.10 11.81
CA VAL A 97 -6.46 -27.75 13.10
C VAL A 97 -7.96 -27.91 13.22
N ASP A 98 -8.44 -29.14 13.11
CA ASP A 98 -9.78 -29.48 13.57
C ASP A 98 -9.77 -29.59 15.09
N THR A 99 -10.35 -28.60 15.76
CA THR A 99 -10.34 -28.52 17.23
C THR A 99 -11.09 -29.68 17.88
N SER A 100 -11.97 -30.37 17.15
CA SER A 100 -12.63 -31.58 17.64
C SER A 100 -11.69 -32.78 17.81
N LEU A 101 -10.45 -32.70 17.31
CA LEU A 101 -9.42 -33.72 17.49
C LEU A 101 -8.57 -33.50 18.74
N LEU A 102 -8.58 -32.31 19.34
CA LEU A 102 -7.61 -31.95 20.37
C LEU A 102 -7.79 -32.81 21.63
N GLY A 103 -6.65 -33.14 22.24
CA GLY A 103 -6.60 -33.94 23.46
C GLY A 103 -6.25 -35.40 23.19
N ARG A 104 -6.64 -36.27 24.13
CA ARG A 104 -6.19 -37.66 24.18
C ARG A 104 -7.31 -38.63 23.84
N TRP A 105 -6.99 -39.59 22.98
CA TRP A 105 -7.90 -40.62 22.46
C TRP A 105 -7.29 -42.00 22.67
N GLU A 106 -8.05 -42.92 23.26
CA GLU A 106 -7.52 -44.22 23.68
C GLU A 106 -8.33 -45.40 23.14
N ARG A 107 -7.63 -46.48 22.80
CA ARG A 107 -8.21 -47.77 22.41
C ARG A 107 -7.25 -48.90 22.76
N GLU A 108 -7.68 -49.86 23.58
CA GLU A 108 -6.94 -51.13 23.80
C GLU A 108 -5.44 -50.94 24.16
N GLY A 109 -5.09 -49.85 24.86
CA GLY A 109 -3.71 -49.50 25.25
C GLY A 109 -2.91 -48.71 24.21
N GLN A 110 -3.51 -48.36 23.07
CA GLN A 110 -3.01 -47.39 22.10
C GLN A 110 -3.59 -46.00 22.42
N VAL A 111 -2.75 -44.98 22.38
CA VAL A 111 -3.08 -43.60 22.75
C VAL A 111 -2.66 -42.66 21.62
N PHE A 112 -3.60 -41.86 21.12
CA PHE A 112 -3.31 -40.68 20.31
C PHE A 112 -3.46 -39.43 21.16
N GLU A 113 -2.51 -38.50 21.04
CA GLU A 113 -2.60 -37.17 21.64
C GLU A 113 -2.36 -36.12 20.56
N PHE A 114 -3.41 -35.35 20.21
CA PHE A 114 -3.36 -34.28 19.21
C PHE A 114 -3.24 -32.91 19.88
N LYS A 115 -2.38 -32.07 19.33
CA LYS A 115 -2.09 -30.71 19.82
C LYS A 115 -2.46 -29.65 18.78
N ASP A 116 -2.70 -28.44 19.27
CA ASP A 116 -3.09 -27.27 18.46
C ASP A 116 -1.95 -26.73 17.58
N ASP A 117 -0.73 -27.21 17.73
CA ASP A 117 0.43 -26.88 16.88
C ASP A 117 0.60 -27.79 15.65
N LEU A 118 -0.45 -28.55 15.29
CA LEU A 118 -0.45 -29.56 14.22
C LEU A 118 0.46 -30.76 14.50
N THR A 119 0.87 -30.99 15.75
CA THR A 119 1.61 -32.20 16.13
C THR A 119 0.74 -33.21 16.84
N PHE A 120 1.13 -34.49 16.75
CA PHE A 120 0.51 -35.55 17.54
C PHE A 120 1.57 -36.55 18.02
N THR A 121 1.19 -37.30 19.06
CA THR A 121 1.94 -38.48 19.52
C THR A 121 1.02 -39.70 19.48
N GLU A 122 1.49 -40.79 18.92
CA GLU A 122 0.89 -42.12 18.99
C GLU A 122 1.74 -43.01 19.91
N ASN A 123 1.14 -43.52 20.99
CA ASN A 123 1.80 -44.42 21.94
C ASN A 123 1.10 -45.77 21.96
N SER A 124 1.85 -46.83 21.65
CA SER A 124 1.43 -48.23 21.76
C SER A 124 2.40 -49.01 22.66
N SER A 125 2.04 -50.23 23.04
CA SER A 125 2.85 -51.07 23.94
C SER A 125 4.29 -51.33 23.47
N ASP A 126 4.56 -51.14 22.19
CA ASP A 126 5.81 -51.48 21.50
C ASP A 126 6.45 -50.30 20.77
N ARG A 127 5.78 -49.14 20.67
CA ARG A 127 6.25 -48.00 19.86
C ARG A 127 5.68 -46.67 20.36
N VAL A 128 6.50 -45.62 20.27
CA VAL A 128 6.04 -44.23 20.33
C VAL A 128 6.40 -43.60 18.99
N LEU A 129 5.41 -43.01 18.32
CA LEU A 129 5.60 -42.22 17.11
C LEU A 129 5.16 -40.80 17.38
N ASP A 130 5.98 -39.86 16.94
CA ASP A 130 5.63 -38.46 16.84
C ASP A 130 5.47 -38.09 15.35
N GLY A 131 4.71 -37.03 15.12
CA GLY A 131 4.48 -36.57 13.76
C GLY A 131 3.63 -35.32 13.68
N THR A 132 3.33 -34.92 12.45
CA THR A 132 2.43 -33.80 12.16
C THR A 132 1.12 -34.28 11.56
N TYR A 133 0.06 -33.55 11.82
CA TYR A 133 -1.25 -33.77 11.23
C TYR A 133 -1.83 -32.49 10.64
N TYR A 134 -2.68 -32.59 9.63
CA TYR A 134 -3.58 -31.51 9.25
C TYR A 134 -4.81 -32.06 8.54
N THR A 135 -5.90 -31.30 8.62
CA THR A 135 -7.18 -31.70 8.04
C THR A 135 -7.38 -31.08 6.67
N VAL A 136 -7.80 -31.86 5.68
CA VAL A 136 -8.00 -31.34 4.31
C VAL A 136 -9.49 -31.46 3.89
N PRO A 137 -10.21 -30.32 3.73
CA PRO A 137 -11.56 -30.31 3.20
C PRO A 137 -11.58 -30.51 1.66
N PRO A 138 -12.74 -30.83 1.06
CA PRO A 138 -14.03 -31.16 1.70
C PRO A 138 -14.09 -32.62 2.21
N LYS A 139 -13.00 -33.38 2.02
CA LYS A 139 -12.99 -34.83 2.23
C LYS A 139 -12.77 -35.26 3.68
N LYS A 140 -12.44 -34.33 4.59
CA LYS A 140 -12.14 -34.57 6.03
C LYS A 140 -11.27 -35.79 6.22
N TYR A 141 -10.07 -35.72 5.66
CA TYR A 141 -9.03 -36.70 5.95
C TYR A 141 -7.87 -36.02 6.67
N LEU A 142 -7.24 -36.79 7.53
CA LEU A 142 -6.04 -36.50 8.26
C LEU A 142 -4.86 -36.99 7.41
N GLU A 143 -3.93 -36.10 7.10
CA GLU A 143 -2.60 -36.52 6.66
C GLU A 143 -1.71 -36.58 7.89
N ILE A 144 -1.23 -37.78 8.22
CA ILE A 144 -0.28 -38.02 9.30
C ILE A 144 1.09 -38.25 8.68
N THR A 145 2.06 -37.44 9.03
CA THR A 145 3.47 -37.67 8.67
C THR A 145 4.24 -38.02 9.93
N HIS A 146 4.79 -39.23 9.99
CA HIS A 146 5.63 -39.65 11.11
C HIS A 146 7.07 -39.14 10.93
N ASP A 147 7.84 -39.12 12.02
CA ASP A 147 9.24 -38.68 12.03
C ASP A 147 10.18 -39.47 11.10
N ASP A 148 9.80 -40.68 10.66
CA ASP A 148 10.52 -41.46 9.66
C ASP A 148 10.32 -40.96 8.21
N GLY A 149 9.44 -39.97 8.02
CA GLY A 149 9.11 -39.35 6.75
C GLY A 149 7.92 -40.01 6.03
N ASP A 150 7.37 -41.10 6.55
CA ASP A 150 6.23 -41.77 5.94
C ASP A 150 4.94 -40.97 6.19
N THR A 151 4.20 -40.72 5.12
CA THR A 151 2.92 -40.00 5.16
C THR A 151 1.75 -40.91 4.86
N TYR A 152 0.77 -40.92 5.75
CA TYR A 152 -0.43 -41.74 5.70
C TYR A 152 -1.68 -40.86 5.64
N LYS A 153 -2.70 -41.30 4.90
CA LYS A 153 -3.99 -40.60 4.80
C LYS A 153 -5.09 -41.43 5.43
N TYR A 154 -5.77 -40.85 6.41
CA TYR A 154 -6.92 -41.47 7.08
C TYR A 154 -8.14 -40.57 6.98
N TYR A 155 -9.27 -41.11 6.54
CA TYR A 155 -10.53 -40.42 6.78
C TYR A 155 -10.89 -40.57 8.25
N TYR A 156 -11.52 -39.55 8.83
CA TYR A 156 -11.96 -39.63 10.21
C TYR A 156 -13.36 -39.04 10.39
N GLU A 157 -14.08 -39.55 11.38
CA GLU A 157 -15.36 -39.02 11.83
C GLU A 157 -15.35 -38.88 13.34
N VAL A 158 -15.54 -37.66 13.84
CA VAL A 158 -15.68 -37.39 15.28
C VAL A 158 -17.16 -37.40 15.64
N THR A 159 -17.54 -38.25 16.59
CA THR A 159 -18.90 -38.32 17.12
C THR A 159 -18.90 -37.79 18.54
N THR A 160 -19.53 -36.63 18.75
CA THR A 160 -19.69 -36.00 20.08
C THR A 160 -21.07 -36.28 20.70
N ALA A 161 -21.94 -37.02 20.01
CA ALA A 161 -23.28 -37.35 20.49
C ALA A 161 -23.23 -38.58 21.42
N GLY A 162 -23.03 -38.35 22.73
CA GLY A 162 -22.98 -39.39 23.76
C GLY A 162 -22.32 -38.90 25.05
N ASP A 163 -22.11 -39.80 26.02
CA ASP A 163 -21.40 -39.49 27.28
C ASP A 163 -19.87 -39.39 27.08
N THR A 164 -19.32 -39.95 25.99
CA THR A 164 -17.89 -39.94 25.67
C THR A 164 -17.70 -39.77 24.16
N PRO A 165 -17.04 -38.71 23.70
CA PRO A 165 -16.75 -38.51 22.28
C PRO A 165 -15.87 -39.63 21.70
N THR A 166 -16.11 -39.99 20.45
CA THR A 166 -15.29 -40.98 19.73
C THR A 166 -14.73 -40.42 18.43
N ILE A 167 -13.60 -40.95 18.01
CA ILE A 167 -13.04 -40.74 16.67
C ILE A 167 -12.91 -42.08 15.95
N ASP A 168 -13.58 -42.18 14.81
CA ASP A 168 -13.52 -43.33 13.91
C ASP A 168 -12.56 -43.06 12.77
N PHE A 169 -11.59 -43.93 12.55
CA PHE A 169 -10.65 -43.85 11.42
C PHE A 169 -11.01 -44.84 10.32
N TYR A 170 -10.83 -44.41 9.07
CA TYR A 170 -11.05 -45.21 7.88
C TYR A 170 -9.86 -45.09 6.92
N ASN A 171 -9.59 -46.15 6.17
CA ASN A 171 -8.56 -46.12 5.14
C ASN A 171 -9.01 -45.32 3.90
N THR A 172 -8.12 -45.20 2.92
CA THR A 172 -8.39 -44.48 1.66
C THR A 172 -9.55 -45.03 0.84
N ASN A 173 -9.96 -46.29 1.08
CA ASN A 173 -11.12 -46.96 0.48
C ASN A 173 -12.42 -46.79 1.30
N ARG A 174 -12.41 -45.96 2.37
CA ARG A 174 -13.53 -45.76 3.32
C ARG A 174 -13.89 -47.01 4.14
N GLU A 175 -12.95 -47.95 4.28
CA GLU A 175 -13.15 -49.11 5.15
C GLU A 175 -12.77 -48.73 6.58
N PHE A 176 -13.63 -49.06 7.54
CA PHE A 176 -13.42 -48.80 8.96
C PHE A 176 -12.16 -49.52 9.48
N LEU A 177 -11.33 -48.79 10.23
CA LEU A 177 -10.09 -49.29 10.81
C LEU A 177 -10.19 -49.44 12.33
N ALA A 178 -10.61 -48.38 13.00
CA ALA A 178 -10.52 -48.27 14.45
C ALA A 178 -11.43 -47.15 14.98
N SER A 179 -11.85 -47.29 16.23
CA SER A 179 -12.53 -46.25 17.00
C SER A 179 -11.76 -46.01 18.30
N TYR A 180 -11.58 -44.75 18.68
CA TYR A 180 -10.92 -44.35 19.92
C TYR A 180 -11.86 -43.47 20.75
N GLU A 181 -11.84 -43.65 22.07
CA GLU A 181 -12.64 -42.85 23.00
C GLU A 181 -11.80 -41.70 23.55
N GLN A 182 -12.38 -40.50 23.64
CA GLN A 182 -11.69 -39.35 24.20
C GLN A 182 -11.54 -39.53 25.73
N THR A 183 -10.30 -39.50 26.23
CA THR A 183 -9.99 -39.60 27.67
C THR A 183 -9.59 -38.26 28.27
N VAL A 184 -9.08 -37.34 27.45
CA VAL A 184 -8.75 -35.97 27.85
C VAL A 184 -9.20 -35.02 26.75
N ASP A 185 -10.01 -34.03 27.12
CA ASP A 185 -10.40 -32.95 26.20
C ASP A 185 -9.26 -31.95 26.04
N GLY A 186 -8.91 -31.63 24.79
CA GLY A 186 -7.88 -30.66 24.46
C GLY A 186 -8.47 -29.28 24.20
N GLN A 187 -7.77 -28.24 24.63
CA GLN A 187 -8.13 -26.86 24.34
C GLN A 187 -7.22 -26.31 23.25
N ASP A 188 -7.78 -25.51 22.35
CA ASP A 188 -7.03 -24.72 21.39
C ASP A 188 -6.54 -23.44 22.07
N ASN A 189 -5.25 -23.40 22.37
CA ASN A 189 -4.60 -22.28 23.06
C ASN A 189 -3.88 -21.34 22.10
N ARG A 190 -4.04 -21.52 20.79
CA ARG A 190 -3.49 -20.60 19.79
C ARG A 190 -4.08 -19.23 19.96
N THR A 191 -3.24 -18.22 19.77
CA THR A 191 -3.68 -16.86 19.48
C THR A 191 -4.42 -16.79 18.13
N VAL A 192 -5.17 -15.72 17.90
CA VAL A 192 -5.82 -15.46 16.59
C VAL A 192 -4.79 -15.39 15.47
N VAL A 193 -3.60 -14.82 15.74
CA VAL A 193 -2.47 -14.76 14.80
C VAL A 193 -1.98 -16.15 14.42
N GLU A 194 -1.79 -17.04 15.39
CA GLU A 194 -1.35 -18.43 15.15
C GLU A 194 -2.41 -19.22 14.39
N ALA A 195 -3.69 -19.05 14.73
CA ALA A 195 -4.80 -19.66 14.02
C ALA A 195 -4.89 -19.15 12.56
N ALA A 196 -4.64 -17.86 12.30
CA ALA A 196 -4.60 -17.29 10.95
C ALA A 196 -3.45 -17.88 10.12
N LYS A 197 -2.27 -18.10 10.71
CA LYS A 197 -1.14 -18.77 10.05
C LYS A 197 -1.49 -20.21 9.62
N GLN A 198 -2.28 -20.90 10.44
CA GLN A 198 -2.74 -22.27 10.20
C GLN A 198 -4.10 -22.35 9.48
N THR A 199 -4.59 -21.24 8.95
CA THR A 199 -5.76 -21.21 8.07
C THR A 199 -5.31 -21.32 6.62
N ASP A 200 -6.00 -22.09 5.79
CA ASP A 200 -5.72 -22.20 4.35
C ASP A 200 -6.98 -22.00 3.52
N LEU A 201 -6.81 -21.84 2.19
CA LEU A 201 -7.91 -21.73 1.24
C LEU A 201 -8.01 -22.97 0.37
N TYR A 202 -9.24 -23.32 0.00
CA TYR A 202 -9.51 -24.33 -1.01
C TYR A 202 -10.66 -23.90 -1.92
N GLU A 203 -10.70 -24.51 -3.09
CA GLU A 203 -11.82 -24.38 -4.02
C GLU A 203 -12.86 -25.47 -3.70
N PRO A 204 -14.08 -25.11 -3.28
CA PRO A 204 -15.13 -26.10 -3.03
C PRO A 204 -15.59 -26.75 -4.34
N GLY A 205 -16.02 -28.01 -4.27
CA GLY A 205 -16.59 -28.71 -5.43
C GLY A 205 -17.85 -27.99 -5.93
N GLY A 206 -17.83 -27.52 -7.18
CA GLY A 206 -18.91 -26.70 -7.75
C GLY A 206 -18.87 -25.22 -7.34
N ALA A 207 -17.70 -24.71 -6.95
CA ALA A 207 -17.48 -23.30 -6.69
C ALA A 207 -18.06 -22.45 -7.83
N LYS A 208 -18.82 -21.42 -7.47
CA LYS A 208 -19.29 -20.45 -8.45
C LYS A 208 -18.11 -19.58 -8.86
N THR A 209 -17.93 -19.38 -10.16
CA THR A 209 -17.00 -18.38 -10.68
C THR A 209 -17.66 -17.02 -10.65
N THR A 210 -16.94 -16.04 -10.13
CA THR A 210 -17.33 -14.62 -10.14
C THR A 210 -16.43 -13.87 -11.10
N GLU A 211 -16.99 -12.84 -11.73
CA GLU A 211 -16.23 -11.94 -12.59
C GLU A 211 -16.20 -10.56 -11.94
N GLU A 212 -15.02 -9.95 -11.89
CA GLU A 212 -14.85 -8.62 -11.32
C GLU A 212 -13.93 -7.76 -12.19
N SER A 213 -14.45 -6.60 -12.62
CA SER A 213 -13.63 -5.58 -13.27
C SER A 213 -12.95 -4.73 -12.22
N LEU A 214 -11.62 -4.70 -12.28
CA LEU A 214 -10.78 -4.04 -11.30
C LEU A 214 -9.87 -3.04 -11.98
N THR A 215 -9.63 -1.95 -11.26
CA THR A 215 -8.58 -0.99 -11.56
C THR A 215 -7.70 -0.85 -10.32
N THR A 216 -6.39 -0.91 -10.53
CA THR A 216 -5.34 -0.77 -9.52
C THR A 216 -4.16 -0.04 -10.14
N GLY A 217 -3.07 0.12 -9.41
CA GLY A 217 -1.87 0.72 -9.96
C GLY A 217 -0.89 1.19 -8.89
N ALA A 218 0.01 2.05 -9.33
CA ALA A 218 0.95 2.75 -8.47
C ALA A 218 0.88 4.25 -8.76
N SER A 219 1.32 5.03 -7.79
CA SER A 219 1.46 6.47 -7.91
C SER A 219 2.77 6.93 -7.36
N GLY A 220 3.20 8.09 -7.83
CA GLY A 220 4.34 8.81 -7.31
C GLY A 220 4.35 10.22 -7.89
N SER A 221 5.47 10.90 -7.74
CA SER A 221 5.68 12.24 -8.25
C SER A 221 6.63 12.22 -9.45
N GLY A 222 6.65 13.31 -10.19
CA GLY A 222 7.64 13.55 -11.23
C GLY A 222 7.96 15.03 -11.33
N PHE A 223 8.81 15.38 -12.28
CA PHE A 223 9.07 16.77 -12.64
C PHE A 223 9.33 16.90 -14.13
N ILE A 224 8.81 17.99 -14.70
CA ILE A 224 8.92 18.30 -16.13
C ILE A 224 10.25 18.99 -16.38
N VAL A 225 11.07 18.43 -17.27
CA VAL A 225 12.44 18.92 -17.54
C VAL A 225 12.57 19.66 -18.87
N ASN A 226 11.59 19.52 -19.76
CA ASN A 226 11.62 20.13 -21.08
C ASN A 226 10.21 20.57 -21.50
N PRO A 227 10.05 21.77 -22.12
CA PRO A 227 8.75 22.32 -22.49
C PRO A 227 7.94 21.43 -23.44
N ASP A 228 8.60 20.55 -24.20
CA ASP A 228 7.97 19.63 -25.14
C ASP A 228 7.34 18.39 -24.46
N GLY A 229 7.38 18.33 -23.12
CA GLY A 229 6.65 17.33 -22.35
C GLY A 229 7.47 16.13 -21.88
N TYR A 230 8.77 16.29 -21.67
CA TYR A 230 9.58 15.25 -21.03
C TYR A 230 9.51 15.36 -19.51
N VAL A 231 9.21 14.23 -18.86
CA VAL A 231 9.00 14.13 -17.42
C VAL A 231 9.92 13.07 -16.85
N VAL A 232 10.60 13.38 -15.76
CA VAL A 232 11.40 12.42 -14.99
C VAL A 232 10.60 11.93 -13.79
N THR A 233 10.67 10.64 -13.51
CA THR A 233 10.12 9.98 -12.30
C THR A 233 10.92 8.72 -11.99
N ASN A 234 10.48 7.90 -11.04
CA ASN A 234 11.08 6.59 -10.79
C ASN A 234 10.52 5.48 -11.68
N ALA A 235 11.33 4.45 -11.93
CA ALA A 235 10.90 3.28 -12.70
C ALA A 235 9.80 2.48 -12.00
N HIS A 236 9.88 2.34 -10.67
CA HIS A 236 8.87 1.60 -9.90
C HIS A 236 7.48 2.29 -9.88
N VAL A 237 7.44 3.62 -10.03
CA VAL A 237 6.20 4.42 -10.09
C VAL A 237 5.42 4.08 -11.35
N VAL A 238 6.13 3.74 -12.44
CA VAL A 238 5.53 3.41 -13.74
C VAL A 238 5.40 1.90 -14.00
N GLY A 239 5.45 1.10 -12.93
CA GLY A 239 5.15 -0.33 -13.00
C GLY A 239 6.26 -1.22 -13.55
N VAL A 240 7.50 -0.73 -13.63
CA VAL A 240 8.65 -1.57 -14.04
C VAL A 240 8.80 -2.76 -13.09
N ASN A 241 9.01 -3.94 -13.66
CA ASN A 241 9.11 -5.23 -12.95
C ASN A 241 7.84 -5.65 -12.18
N LYS A 242 6.68 -5.04 -12.42
CA LYS A 242 5.40 -5.47 -11.84
C LYS A 242 4.57 -6.20 -12.90
N SER A 243 4.07 -7.39 -12.54
CA SER A 243 3.08 -8.11 -13.36
C SER A 243 1.71 -7.42 -13.25
N PRO A 244 1.10 -6.93 -14.35
CA PRO A 244 -0.22 -6.31 -14.30
C PRO A 244 -1.29 -7.25 -13.72
N GLU A 245 -1.23 -8.53 -14.06
CA GLU A 245 -2.13 -9.56 -13.55
C GLU A 245 -2.01 -9.73 -12.03
N GLU A 246 -0.78 -9.83 -11.52
CA GLU A 246 -0.53 -9.93 -10.08
C GLU A 246 -1.05 -8.70 -9.32
N GLN A 247 -0.96 -7.51 -9.90
CA GLN A 247 -1.54 -6.31 -9.29
C GLN A 247 -3.06 -6.41 -9.19
N LEU A 248 -3.74 -6.96 -10.19
CA LEU A 248 -5.19 -7.17 -10.16
C LEU A 248 -5.58 -8.22 -9.12
N TYR A 249 -4.81 -9.31 -8.99
CA TYR A 249 -5.04 -10.33 -7.95
C TYR A 249 -4.81 -9.78 -6.54
N ALA A 250 -3.75 -8.99 -6.33
CA ALA A 250 -3.50 -8.32 -5.06
C ALA A 250 -4.62 -7.31 -4.74
N ARG A 251 -5.13 -6.57 -5.73
CA ARG A 251 -6.28 -5.67 -5.56
C ARG A 251 -7.54 -6.42 -5.15
N LEU A 252 -7.82 -7.56 -5.79
CA LEU A 252 -8.94 -8.41 -5.44
C LEU A 252 -8.81 -8.92 -4.00
N ALA A 253 -7.65 -9.44 -3.62
CA ALA A 253 -7.35 -9.88 -2.26
C ALA A 253 -7.53 -8.76 -1.23
N GLY A 254 -7.07 -7.54 -1.52
CA GLY A 254 -7.26 -6.37 -0.66
C GLY A 254 -8.75 -5.98 -0.50
N LYS A 255 -9.56 -6.06 -1.57
CA LYS A 255 -11.01 -5.84 -1.47
C LYS A 255 -11.67 -6.91 -0.60
N THR A 256 -11.29 -8.17 -0.75
CA THR A 256 -11.80 -9.25 0.11
C THR A 256 -11.34 -9.06 1.57
N GLN A 257 -10.08 -8.64 1.78
CA GLN A 257 -9.50 -8.35 3.08
C GLN A 257 -10.23 -7.23 3.83
N GLN A 258 -10.63 -6.15 3.16
CA GLN A 258 -11.35 -5.05 3.81
C GLN A 258 -12.64 -5.54 4.51
N SER A 259 -13.33 -6.53 3.92
CA SER A 259 -14.50 -7.17 4.52
C SER A 259 -14.16 -7.98 5.78
N PHE A 260 -12.99 -8.65 5.81
CA PHE A 260 -12.55 -9.41 6.99
C PHE A 260 -12.03 -8.54 8.11
N ARG A 261 -11.28 -7.46 7.79
CA ARG A 261 -10.72 -6.56 8.81
C ARG A 261 -11.80 -6.04 9.75
N GLN A 262 -12.93 -5.58 9.19
CA GLN A 262 -14.08 -5.11 9.97
C GLN A 262 -14.66 -6.22 10.87
N THR A 263 -14.64 -7.47 10.42
CA THR A 263 -15.07 -8.62 11.22
C THR A 263 -14.10 -8.86 12.38
N PHE A 264 -12.79 -8.83 12.12
CA PHE A 264 -11.78 -9.06 13.14
C PHE A 264 -11.79 -7.99 14.23
N GLU A 265 -11.91 -6.72 13.85
CA GLU A 265 -12.01 -5.59 14.79
C GLU A 265 -13.25 -5.68 15.69
N GLN A 266 -14.34 -6.29 15.22
CA GLN A 266 -15.59 -6.41 15.99
C GLN A 266 -15.63 -7.65 16.87
N ASP A 267 -15.10 -8.77 16.39
CA ASP A 267 -15.26 -10.08 17.00
C ASP A 267 -14.05 -10.52 17.84
N PHE A 268 -12.91 -9.84 17.74
CA PHE A 268 -11.70 -10.13 18.51
C PHE A 268 -11.08 -8.86 19.09
N ASP A 269 -10.57 -8.95 20.33
CA ASP A 269 -9.82 -7.89 20.99
C ASP A 269 -8.33 -8.01 20.62
N LEU A 270 -7.96 -7.47 19.45
CA LEU A 270 -6.60 -7.51 18.91
C LEU A 270 -5.94 -6.14 19.02
N SER A 271 -4.65 -6.11 19.36
CA SER A 271 -3.84 -4.90 19.14
C SER A 271 -3.73 -4.58 17.64
N GLU A 272 -3.47 -3.32 17.29
CA GLU A 272 -3.25 -2.92 15.89
C GLU A 272 -2.15 -3.75 15.20
N SER A 273 -1.09 -4.11 15.92
CA SER A 273 -0.03 -4.98 15.38
C SER A 273 -0.50 -6.40 15.09
N GLU A 274 -1.30 -7.00 15.99
CA GLU A 274 -1.84 -8.34 15.78
C GLU A 274 -2.87 -8.36 14.65
N LEU A 275 -3.73 -7.34 14.59
CA LEU A 275 -4.69 -7.17 13.51
C LEU A 275 -3.97 -7.05 12.16
N GLN A 276 -2.92 -6.23 12.09
CA GLN A 276 -2.11 -6.06 10.89
C GLN A 276 -1.43 -7.39 10.49
N GLU A 277 -0.91 -8.15 11.44
CA GLU A 277 -0.30 -9.45 11.16
C GLU A 277 -1.32 -10.47 10.62
N VAL A 278 -2.49 -10.59 11.26
CA VAL A 278 -3.59 -11.45 10.79
C VAL A 278 -4.00 -11.07 9.36
N VAL A 279 -4.22 -9.78 9.14
CA VAL A 279 -4.60 -9.21 7.84
C VAL A 279 -3.55 -9.55 6.77
N THR A 280 -2.27 -9.35 7.05
CA THR A 280 -1.18 -9.63 6.10
C THR A 280 -1.10 -11.12 5.76
N VAL A 281 -1.18 -11.99 6.77
CA VAL A 281 -1.14 -13.46 6.56
C VAL A 281 -2.27 -13.92 5.66
N LEU A 282 -3.51 -13.49 5.93
CA LEU A 282 -4.67 -13.92 5.15
C LEU A 282 -4.68 -13.32 3.75
N THR A 283 -4.25 -12.07 3.60
CA THR A 283 -4.14 -11.41 2.28
C THR A 283 -3.14 -12.12 1.39
N ASN A 284 -1.97 -12.49 1.92
CA ASN A 284 -0.96 -13.22 1.16
C ASN A 284 -1.48 -14.59 0.67
N LYS A 285 -2.24 -15.30 1.50
CA LYS A 285 -2.86 -16.57 1.13
C LYS A 285 -3.94 -16.38 0.05
N LEU A 286 -4.75 -15.33 0.14
CA LEU A 286 -5.74 -14.97 -0.89
C LEU A 286 -5.08 -14.61 -2.22
N THR A 287 -4.05 -13.77 -2.20
CA THR A 287 -3.29 -13.40 -3.40
C THR A 287 -2.71 -14.65 -4.07
N ALA A 288 -2.10 -15.55 -3.30
CA ALA A 288 -1.56 -16.82 -3.83
C ALA A 288 -2.67 -17.73 -4.40
N TYR A 289 -3.84 -17.79 -3.74
CA TYR A 289 -5.00 -18.51 -4.27
C TYR A 289 -5.45 -17.90 -5.60
N TYR A 290 -5.60 -16.58 -5.68
CA TYR A 290 -6.06 -15.91 -6.88
C TYR A 290 -5.08 -16.05 -8.03
N ASP A 291 -3.78 -15.93 -7.77
CA ASP A 291 -2.74 -16.16 -8.76
C ASP A 291 -2.79 -17.58 -9.35
N GLN A 292 -3.00 -18.59 -8.49
CA GLN A 292 -3.04 -19.99 -8.93
C GLN A 292 -4.37 -20.39 -9.60
N LYS A 293 -5.50 -19.81 -9.17
CA LYS A 293 -6.85 -20.32 -9.48
C LYS A 293 -7.69 -19.40 -10.36
N SER A 294 -7.30 -18.15 -10.53
CA SER A 294 -8.07 -17.18 -11.31
C SER A 294 -7.49 -17.04 -12.71
N SER A 295 -8.30 -16.47 -13.60
CA SER A 295 -7.86 -16.00 -14.91
C SER A 295 -8.14 -14.51 -15.04
N SER A 296 -7.35 -13.84 -15.87
CA SER A 296 -7.54 -12.43 -16.21
C SER A 296 -7.88 -12.28 -17.70
N ARG A 297 -8.70 -11.28 -18.03
CA ARG A 297 -9.02 -10.90 -19.41
C ARG A 297 -9.03 -9.38 -19.55
N SER A 298 -8.78 -8.90 -20.77
CA SER A 298 -8.75 -7.47 -21.09
C SER A 298 -7.81 -6.65 -20.20
N VAL A 299 -6.69 -7.24 -19.79
CA VAL A 299 -5.68 -6.56 -18.98
C VAL A 299 -5.00 -5.49 -19.83
N SER A 300 -4.98 -4.28 -19.32
CA SER A 300 -4.38 -3.11 -19.96
C SER A 300 -3.66 -2.25 -18.93
N THR A 301 -2.60 -1.59 -19.37
CA THR A 301 -1.86 -0.64 -18.55
C THR A 301 -1.81 0.72 -19.21
N SER A 302 -1.75 1.77 -18.40
CA SER A 302 -1.55 3.14 -18.86
C SER A 302 -0.73 3.93 -17.84
N VAL A 303 0.00 4.94 -18.31
CA VAL A 303 0.66 5.93 -17.45
C VAL A 303 0.01 7.28 -17.72
N GLY A 304 -0.41 7.96 -16.66
CA GLY A 304 -0.93 9.31 -16.69
C GLY A 304 0.01 10.25 -15.94
N VAL A 305 0.17 11.45 -16.48
CA VAL A 305 0.85 12.59 -15.85
C VAL A 305 -0.24 13.61 -15.54
N LEU A 306 -0.49 13.85 -14.26
CA LEU A 306 -1.54 14.74 -13.79
C LEU A 306 -0.91 16.05 -13.34
N SER A 307 -1.39 17.16 -13.90
CA SER A 307 -0.94 18.50 -13.53
C SER A 307 -2.08 19.28 -12.85
N GLY A 308 -1.77 19.90 -11.70
CA GLY A 308 -2.69 20.76 -10.95
C GLY A 308 -3.46 20.08 -9.81
N THR A 309 -4.42 20.81 -9.26
CA THR A 309 -5.33 20.34 -8.18
C THR A 309 -6.47 19.52 -8.81
N ALA A 310 -6.65 18.27 -8.40
CA ALA A 310 -7.74 17.44 -8.91
C ALA A 310 -8.95 17.43 -7.95
N THR A 311 -10.15 17.55 -8.50
CA THR A 311 -11.39 17.51 -7.73
C THR A 311 -11.82 16.07 -7.41
N PRO A 312 -12.58 15.84 -6.33
CA PRO A 312 -12.84 14.49 -5.79
C PRO A 312 -13.90 13.67 -6.52
N ASP A 313 -14.63 14.28 -7.44
CA ASP A 313 -15.69 13.62 -8.16
C ASP A 313 -15.05 12.67 -9.17
N GLU A 314 -15.52 11.42 -9.21
CA GLU A 314 -14.91 10.25 -9.87
C GLU A 314 -14.74 10.36 -11.40
N GLU A 315 -14.82 11.55 -11.97
CA GLU A 315 -14.31 11.91 -13.29
C GLU A 315 -13.01 12.71 -13.14
N PHE A 316 -11.87 12.01 -13.01
CA PHE A 316 -10.52 12.58 -13.19
C PHE A 316 -10.27 12.99 -14.66
N SER A 317 -11.17 13.79 -15.24
CA SER A 317 -11.18 14.19 -16.65
C SER A 317 -10.57 15.57 -16.90
N ALA A 318 -10.10 16.28 -15.86
CA ALA A 318 -9.70 17.68 -16.04
C ALA A 318 -8.30 17.87 -16.63
N ASN A 319 -7.21 17.24 -16.14
CA ASN A 319 -5.84 17.53 -16.65
C ASN A 319 -4.86 16.34 -16.52
N SER A 320 -5.25 15.13 -16.93
CA SER A 320 -4.30 14.02 -17.07
C SER A 320 -3.82 13.90 -18.51
N TRP A 321 -2.53 14.03 -18.75
CA TRP A 321 -1.93 13.68 -20.04
C TRP A 321 -1.59 12.19 -20.07
N PRO A 322 -2.02 11.43 -21.09
CA PRO A 322 -1.48 10.11 -21.31
C PRO A 322 0.01 10.24 -21.63
N ALA A 323 0.81 9.35 -21.06
CA ALA A 323 2.26 9.37 -21.22
C ALA A 323 2.79 8.06 -21.82
N THR A 324 3.81 8.17 -22.66
CA THR A 324 4.64 7.05 -23.10
C THR A 324 5.88 6.95 -22.21
N ILE A 325 6.33 5.73 -21.95
CA ILE A 325 7.60 5.48 -21.28
C ILE A 325 8.68 5.43 -22.37
N GLU A 326 9.57 6.42 -22.38
CA GLU A 326 10.64 6.53 -23.39
C GLU A 326 11.86 5.69 -23.00
N THR A 327 12.23 5.69 -21.72
CA THR A 327 13.30 4.85 -21.18
C THR A 327 13.12 4.60 -19.70
N THR A 328 13.70 3.51 -19.20
CA THR A 328 13.70 3.11 -17.80
C THR A 328 15.02 2.48 -17.42
N GLY A 329 15.49 2.76 -16.20
CA GLY A 329 16.48 1.94 -15.54
C GLY A 329 15.86 0.77 -14.75
N SER A 330 16.72 0.02 -14.09
CA SER A 330 16.31 -1.09 -13.23
C SER A 330 15.83 -0.59 -11.87
N VAL A 331 14.73 -1.17 -11.37
CA VAL A 331 14.32 -0.97 -9.97
C VAL A 331 15.27 -1.74 -9.04
N TYR A 332 15.56 -2.99 -9.39
CA TYR A 332 16.48 -3.88 -8.68
C TYR A 332 17.51 -4.46 -9.66
N ASP A 333 18.72 -4.68 -9.16
CA ASP A 333 19.81 -5.38 -9.82
C ASP A 333 20.24 -6.59 -8.97
N GLU A 334 20.82 -7.60 -9.62
CA GLU A 334 21.41 -8.76 -8.95
C GLU A 334 22.94 -8.63 -8.96
N VAL A 335 23.56 -8.59 -7.77
CA VAL A 335 25.03 -8.49 -7.62
C VAL A 335 25.49 -9.58 -6.67
N ASP A 336 26.41 -10.43 -7.13
CA ASP A 336 26.96 -11.56 -6.37
C ASP A 336 25.90 -12.52 -5.78
N GLY A 337 24.74 -12.63 -6.44
CA GLY A 337 23.62 -13.48 -6.00
C GLY A 337 22.72 -12.84 -4.93
N GLU A 338 22.89 -11.54 -4.68
CA GLU A 338 22.03 -10.75 -3.80
C GLU A 338 21.31 -9.64 -4.59
N THR A 339 20.01 -9.50 -4.36
CA THR A 339 19.21 -8.41 -4.91
C THR A 339 19.59 -7.08 -4.22
N THR A 340 19.85 -6.04 -5.02
CA THR A 340 20.15 -4.67 -4.58
C THR A 340 19.35 -3.67 -5.41
N TRP A 341 19.23 -2.43 -4.95
CA TRP A 341 18.59 -1.36 -5.72
C TRP A 341 19.36 -0.98 -6.97
N GLY A 342 18.64 -0.72 -8.07
CA GLY A 342 19.17 -0.32 -9.36
C GLY A 342 19.09 1.20 -9.60
N ARG A 343 19.18 1.59 -10.88
CA ARG A 343 18.97 2.98 -11.32
C ARG A 343 17.49 3.23 -11.55
N ASP A 344 16.75 3.40 -10.47
CA ASP A 344 15.29 3.54 -10.45
C ASP A 344 14.80 4.88 -11.04
N ILE A 345 15.01 5.09 -12.34
CA ILE A 345 14.60 6.27 -13.12
C ILE A 345 13.75 5.83 -14.31
N ALA A 346 12.70 6.60 -14.59
CA ALA A 346 11.97 6.55 -15.85
C ALA A 346 11.87 7.95 -16.45
N VAL A 347 11.99 8.02 -17.78
CA VAL A 347 11.67 9.23 -18.55
C VAL A 347 10.39 8.97 -19.33
N LEU A 348 9.43 9.86 -19.16
CA LEU A 348 8.14 9.83 -19.81
C LEU A 348 8.04 10.96 -20.83
N LYS A 349 7.18 10.75 -21.84
CA LYS A 349 6.80 11.79 -22.79
C LYS A 349 5.28 11.96 -22.77
N VAL A 350 4.83 13.21 -22.63
CA VAL A 350 3.43 13.61 -22.81
C VAL A 350 3.27 14.44 -24.06
N ASP A 351 2.17 14.23 -24.79
CA ASP A 351 1.86 15.01 -25.98
C ASP A 351 0.90 16.14 -25.64
N VAL A 352 1.44 17.36 -25.69
CA VAL A 352 0.76 18.60 -25.30
C VAL A 352 0.73 19.58 -26.46
N GLN A 353 -0.26 20.45 -26.47
CA GLN A 353 -0.44 21.48 -27.53
C GLN A 353 0.17 22.83 -27.15
N HIS A 354 0.73 22.95 -25.94
CA HIS A 354 1.36 24.14 -25.39
C HIS A 354 2.66 23.76 -24.66
N GLN A 355 3.53 24.74 -24.42
CA GLN A 355 4.76 24.51 -23.65
C GLN A 355 4.42 24.28 -22.18
N LEU A 356 5.01 23.25 -21.58
CA LEU A 356 4.83 22.97 -20.16
C LEU A 356 5.74 23.82 -19.27
N PRO A 357 5.37 24.07 -18.01
CA PRO A 357 6.31 24.56 -17.02
C PRO A 357 7.45 23.55 -16.81
N THR A 358 8.66 24.02 -16.55
CA THR A 358 9.84 23.18 -16.37
C THR A 358 10.66 23.58 -15.16
N VAL A 359 11.30 22.59 -14.54
CA VAL A 359 12.28 22.81 -13.47
C VAL A 359 13.67 23.06 -14.05
N ARG A 360 14.55 23.72 -13.28
CA ARG A 360 15.97 23.81 -13.62
C ARG A 360 16.74 22.65 -12.97
N LEU A 361 17.60 22.00 -13.75
CA LEU A 361 18.49 20.95 -13.23
C LEU A 361 19.83 21.57 -12.82
N GLY A 362 20.32 21.18 -11.66
CA GLY A 362 21.64 21.55 -11.14
C GLY A 362 22.61 20.37 -11.22
N GLU A 363 23.56 20.34 -10.29
CA GLU A 363 24.57 19.28 -10.16
C GLU A 363 24.63 18.78 -8.72
N SER A 364 24.67 17.46 -8.51
CA SER A 364 24.77 16.90 -7.15
C SER A 364 26.22 16.85 -6.65
N THR A 365 27.22 17.03 -7.51
CA THR A 365 28.64 16.87 -7.16
C THR A 365 29.12 17.85 -6.07
N GLY A 366 28.49 19.02 -5.94
CA GLY A 366 28.74 20.00 -4.89
C GLY A 366 27.99 19.75 -3.59
N LEU A 367 27.04 18.79 -3.57
CA LEU A 367 26.13 18.54 -2.46
C LEU A 367 26.82 17.67 -1.39
N GLY A 368 27.39 18.33 -0.39
CA GLY A 368 28.06 17.69 0.75
C GLY A 368 27.13 17.40 1.94
N SER A 369 27.59 16.58 2.89
CA SER A 369 26.85 16.36 4.14
C SER A 369 26.57 17.67 4.88
N GLY A 370 25.33 17.82 5.35
CA GLY A 370 24.82 19.02 6.01
C GLY A 370 24.23 20.07 5.06
N ALA A 371 24.32 19.88 3.74
CA ALA A 371 23.62 20.74 2.79
C ALA A 371 22.11 20.56 2.93
N GLU A 372 21.37 21.66 2.96
CA GLU A 372 19.91 21.64 3.00
C GLU A 372 19.34 21.14 1.66
N VAL A 373 18.28 20.35 1.76
CA VAL A 373 17.56 19.82 0.60
C VAL A 373 16.05 19.85 0.84
N PHE A 374 15.32 20.02 -0.26
CA PHE A 374 13.86 20.10 -0.26
C PHE A 374 13.28 19.07 -1.21
N VAL A 375 12.36 18.23 -0.75
CA VAL A 375 11.66 17.25 -1.58
C VAL A 375 10.23 17.71 -1.75
N ILE A 376 9.79 17.79 -3.01
CA ILE A 376 8.42 18.14 -3.36
C ILE A 376 7.76 16.95 -4.04
N GLY A 377 6.53 16.62 -3.63
CA GLY A 377 5.77 15.56 -4.27
C GLY A 377 4.36 15.39 -3.70
N TYR A 378 3.52 14.67 -4.42
CA TYR A 378 2.14 14.38 -4.03
C TYR A 378 2.09 13.32 -2.94
N PRO A 379 1.07 13.30 -2.06
CA PRO A 379 0.86 12.20 -1.15
C PRO A 379 0.45 10.92 -1.91
N ALA A 380 0.62 9.76 -1.27
CA ALA A 380 0.24 8.47 -1.87
C ALA A 380 -1.29 8.35 -2.04
N ILE A 381 -1.71 7.60 -3.07
CA ILE A 381 -3.12 7.21 -3.27
C ILE A 381 -3.66 6.50 -2.01
N GLY A 382 -4.88 6.83 -1.61
CA GLY A 382 -5.60 6.24 -0.48
C GLY A 382 -5.53 7.04 0.82
N THR A 383 -4.82 8.17 0.84
CA THR A 383 -4.81 9.11 1.96
C THR A 383 -6.04 10.04 1.99
N GLU A 384 -6.86 10.04 0.94
CA GLU A 384 -8.07 10.83 0.77
C GLU A 384 -9.07 10.61 1.92
N ALA A 385 -9.13 9.38 2.43
CA ALA A 385 -10.02 9.01 3.53
C ALA A 385 -9.61 9.63 4.88
N LEU A 386 -8.37 10.12 4.99
CA LEU A 386 -7.85 10.78 6.19
C LEU A 386 -8.26 12.26 6.25
N PHE A 387 -8.70 12.85 5.14
CA PHE A 387 -9.01 14.27 5.05
C PHE A 387 -10.52 14.50 4.93
N THR A 388 -11.03 15.50 5.67
CA THR A 388 -12.44 15.90 5.62
C THR A 388 -12.80 16.55 4.27
N GLU A 389 -11.82 17.21 3.65
CA GLU A 389 -11.93 17.79 2.32
C GLU A 389 -11.09 16.95 1.35
N ARG A 390 -11.74 16.27 0.41
CA ARG A 390 -11.02 15.38 -0.52
C ARG A 390 -10.09 16.12 -1.49
N ASN A 391 -10.26 17.45 -1.65
CA ASN A 391 -9.41 18.30 -2.49
C ASN A 391 -7.97 18.47 -1.93
N THR A 392 -7.75 18.24 -0.63
CA THR A 392 -6.41 18.37 -0.01
C THR A 392 -5.46 17.23 -0.37
N THR A 393 -5.95 16.19 -1.04
CA THR A 393 -5.14 15.00 -1.39
C THR A 393 -4.27 15.22 -2.63
N LEU A 394 -4.49 16.31 -3.38
CA LEU A 394 -3.89 16.53 -4.70
C LEU A 394 -3.14 17.85 -4.78
N GLU A 395 -2.59 18.31 -3.65
CA GLU A 395 -1.54 19.33 -3.62
C GLU A 395 -0.18 18.68 -3.36
N PRO A 396 0.89 19.09 -4.06
CA PRO A 396 2.23 18.63 -3.73
C PRO A 396 2.63 19.13 -2.34
N SER A 397 3.06 18.19 -1.51
CA SER A 397 3.66 18.43 -0.20
C SER A 397 5.14 18.79 -0.34
N LEU A 398 5.62 19.59 0.62
CA LEU A 398 7.03 19.94 0.76
C LEU A 398 7.57 19.29 2.03
N THR A 399 8.73 18.65 1.90
CA THR A 399 9.53 18.21 3.04
C THR A 399 10.92 18.81 2.93
N ALA A 400 11.51 19.16 4.08
CA ALA A 400 12.84 19.74 4.15
C ALA A 400 13.71 18.86 5.05
N GLY A 401 15.00 18.82 4.76
CA GLY A 401 16.00 18.13 5.54
C GLY A 401 17.40 18.51 5.09
N VAL A 402 18.37 17.69 5.47
CA VAL A 402 19.77 17.85 5.09
C VAL A 402 20.31 16.56 4.49
N VAL A 403 21.32 16.70 3.62
CA VAL A 403 22.12 15.56 3.19
C VAL A 403 22.83 14.98 4.40
N SER A 404 22.39 13.81 4.83
CA SER A 404 23.00 13.06 5.92
C SER A 404 24.31 12.44 5.45
N ALA A 405 24.33 11.79 4.28
CA ALA A 405 25.52 11.16 3.71
C ALA A 405 25.38 10.92 2.21
N ARG A 406 26.50 10.71 1.52
CA ARG A 406 26.52 10.05 0.20
C ARG A 406 26.86 8.58 0.39
N ARG A 407 26.11 7.69 -0.26
CA ARG A 407 26.29 6.24 -0.17
C ARG A 407 26.36 5.64 -1.57
N THR A 408 27.12 4.57 -1.70
CA THR A 408 27.13 3.75 -2.92
C THR A 408 26.50 2.41 -2.58
N LEU A 409 25.48 2.05 -3.33
CA LEU A 409 24.79 0.77 -3.20
C LEU A 409 25.70 -0.37 -3.67
N LYS A 410 25.35 -1.62 -3.34
CA LYS A 410 26.09 -2.80 -3.84
C LYS A 410 26.12 -2.88 -5.37
N SER A 411 25.08 -2.35 -6.03
CA SER A 411 25.00 -2.15 -7.48
C SER A 411 26.02 -1.16 -8.06
N GLY A 412 26.73 -0.42 -7.21
CA GLY A 412 27.60 0.68 -7.64
C GLY A 412 26.84 1.99 -7.88
N VAL A 413 25.52 2.00 -7.69
CA VAL A 413 24.69 3.21 -7.84
C VAL A 413 24.96 4.17 -6.67
N GLU A 414 25.30 5.41 -6.98
CA GLU A 414 25.43 6.47 -5.99
C GLU A 414 24.06 6.97 -5.52
N THR A 415 23.96 7.33 -4.24
CA THR A 415 22.73 7.80 -3.60
C THR A 415 23.04 8.95 -2.64
N ILE A 416 22.08 9.85 -2.51
CA ILE A 416 22.04 10.94 -1.54
C ILE A 416 21.14 10.48 -0.41
N GLN A 417 21.71 10.27 0.77
CA GLN A 417 20.96 9.97 2.00
C GLN A 417 20.55 11.29 2.63
N THR A 418 19.27 11.45 2.98
CA THR A 418 18.69 12.64 3.62
C THR A 418 17.82 12.26 4.80
N ASP A 419 17.61 13.20 5.73
CA ASP A 419 16.60 13.09 6.79
C ASP A 419 15.27 13.77 6.41
N ALA A 420 15.18 14.36 5.21
CA ALA A 420 13.92 14.81 4.64
C ALA A 420 12.97 13.60 4.49
N ALA A 421 11.72 13.77 4.89
CA ALA A 421 10.74 12.71 4.84
C ALA A 421 10.42 12.30 3.38
N ILE A 422 10.75 11.05 3.02
CA ILE A 422 10.43 10.45 1.72
C ILE A 422 9.50 9.27 1.96
N ASN A 423 8.28 9.35 1.43
CA ASN A 423 7.20 8.38 1.56
C ASN A 423 6.68 7.98 0.17
N SER A 424 5.84 6.93 0.06
CA SER A 424 5.38 6.36 -1.21
C SER A 424 4.66 7.30 -2.19
N GLY A 425 4.40 8.56 -1.82
CA GLY A 425 3.82 9.57 -2.71
C GLY A 425 4.86 10.50 -3.37
N ASN A 426 5.89 10.92 -2.63
CA ASN A 426 6.91 11.85 -3.16
C ASN A 426 8.07 11.14 -3.86
N SER A 427 8.08 9.80 -3.88
CA SER A 427 8.94 9.00 -4.77
C SER A 427 8.77 9.43 -6.22
N GLY A 428 9.88 9.75 -6.88
CA GLY A 428 9.98 10.25 -8.25
C GLY A 428 9.97 11.77 -8.32
N GLY A 429 9.66 12.45 -7.22
CA GLY A 429 9.67 13.91 -7.11
C GLY A 429 11.08 14.49 -7.10
N PRO A 430 11.23 15.78 -7.44
CA PRO A 430 12.51 16.48 -7.43
C PRO A 430 13.03 16.71 -6.01
N VAL A 431 14.35 16.59 -5.86
CA VAL A 431 15.10 17.05 -4.68
C VAL A 431 15.84 18.32 -5.07
N TYR A 432 15.50 19.43 -4.44
CA TYR A 432 16.11 20.74 -4.65
C TYR A 432 17.22 21.03 -3.66
N ASP A 433 18.22 21.77 -4.10
CA ASP A 433 19.14 22.49 -3.22
C ASP A 433 18.60 23.86 -2.79
N SER A 434 19.38 24.62 -2.03
CA SER A 434 19.04 25.97 -1.58
C SER A 434 19.02 27.03 -2.69
N ASP A 435 19.63 26.75 -3.84
CA ASP A 435 19.60 27.63 -5.03
C ASP A 435 18.34 27.41 -5.89
N GLY A 436 17.56 26.37 -5.55
CA GLY A 436 16.33 26.00 -6.23
C GLY A 436 16.58 25.30 -7.55
N GLU A 437 17.69 24.57 -7.64
CA GLU A 437 18.02 23.66 -8.73
C GLU A 437 17.76 22.21 -8.29
N VAL A 438 17.26 21.36 -9.19
CA VAL A 438 17.04 19.95 -8.89
C VAL A 438 18.38 19.22 -8.93
N VAL A 439 18.78 18.68 -7.77
CA VAL A 439 20.05 17.96 -7.55
C VAL A 439 19.85 16.45 -7.33
N GLY A 440 18.61 15.99 -7.25
CA GLY A 440 18.30 14.57 -7.19
C GLY A 440 16.84 14.21 -7.49
N VAL A 441 16.58 12.91 -7.56
CA VAL A 441 15.25 12.31 -7.71
C VAL A 441 14.96 11.50 -6.46
N ALA A 442 13.93 11.88 -5.70
CA ALA A 442 13.51 11.13 -4.53
C ALA A 442 13.10 9.71 -4.97
N THR A 443 13.48 8.69 -4.20
CA THR A 443 13.12 7.30 -4.50
C THR A 443 12.54 6.68 -3.24
N PHE A 444 13.24 5.76 -2.59
CA PHE A 444 12.76 5.05 -1.41
C PHE A 444 13.47 5.48 -0.12
N GLY A 445 12.77 5.28 1.01
CA GLY A 445 13.36 5.26 2.35
C GLY A 445 13.53 3.82 2.84
N PRO A 446 14.29 3.58 3.92
CA PRO A 446 14.62 2.25 4.41
C PRO A 446 13.48 1.49 5.10
N ALA A 447 12.23 1.93 5.02
CA ALA A 447 11.07 1.15 5.48
C ALA A 447 10.97 -0.22 4.74
N ASP A 448 11.39 -0.28 3.47
CA ASP A 448 11.54 -1.54 2.71
C ASP A 448 12.66 -2.45 3.26
N SER A 449 13.46 -1.97 4.21
CA SER A 449 14.58 -2.65 4.86
C SER A 449 14.55 -2.62 6.40
N GLY A 450 13.49 -2.05 7.01
CA GLY A 450 13.33 -1.96 8.46
C GLY A 450 14.20 -0.91 9.20
N ILE A 451 14.66 0.16 8.53
CA ILE A 451 15.32 1.30 9.21
C ILE A 451 14.37 2.51 9.13
N GLU A 452 14.04 3.08 10.28
CA GLU A 452 13.17 4.25 10.41
C GLU A 452 13.96 5.55 10.19
N ASP A 453 13.26 6.61 9.76
CA ASP A 453 13.75 8.00 9.68
C ASP A 453 14.98 8.26 8.79
N THR A 454 15.01 7.67 7.59
CA THR A 454 16.01 8.03 6.56
C THR A 454 15.34 8.04 5.19
N GLY A 455 15.77 8.91 4.29
CA GLY A 455 15.33 8.95 2.89
C GLY A 455 16.52 8.80 1.94
N PHE A 456 16.28 8.27 0.74
CA PHE A 456 17.27 8.24 -0.33
C PHE A 456 16.76 8.95 -1.58
N ALA A 457 17.70 9.62 -2.26
CA ALA A 457 17.51 10.18 -3.57
C ALA A 457 18.64 9.71 -4.51
N LEU A 458 18.30 9.54 -5.77
CA LEU A 458 19.29 9.33 -6.82
C LEU A 458 19.88 10.69 -7.23
N PRO A 459 21.21 10.83 -7.36
CA PRO A 459 21.83 12.03 -7.93
C PRO A 459 21.21 12.41 -9.27
N ILE A 460 21.01 13.70 -9.53
CA ILE A 460 20.38 14.17 -10.77
C ILE A 460 21.11 13.70 -12.03
N GLU A 461 22.41 13.46 -11.93
CA GLU A 461 23.26 12.90 -12.98
C GLU A 461 22.78 11.52 -13.47
N THR A 462 22.08 10.77 -12.61
CA THR A 462 21.44 9.51 -13.00
C THR A 462 20.36 9.78 -14.04
N ALA A 463 19.49 10.77 -13.79
CA ALA A 463 18.39 11.12 -14.70
C ALA A 463 18.89 11.85 -15.95
N THR A 464 19.86 12.76 -15.83
CA THR A 464 20.43 13.45 -17.00
C THR A 464 21.17 12.48 -17.92
N GLY A 465 21.72 11.38 -17.40
CA GLY A 465 22.23 10.27 -18.21
C GLY A 465 21.16 9.68 -19.14
N PHE A 466 19.98 9.36 -18.60
CA PHE A 466 18.84 8.85 -19.40
C PHE A 466 18.31 9.90 -20.39
N LEU A 467 18.22 11.17 -19.99
CA LEU A 467 17.82 12.26 -20.89
C LEU A 467 18.83 12.43 -22.05
N GLY A 468 20.13 12.34 -21.75
CA GLY A 468 21.20 12.42 -22.75
C GLY A 468 21.18 11.27 -23.76
N GLU A 469 20.82 10.06 -23.33
CA GLU A 469 20.61 8.91 -24.24
C GLU A 469 19.47 9.16 -25.24
N LEU A 470 18.46 9.93 -24.83
CA LEU A 470 17.33 10.35 -25.67
C LEU A 470 17.62 11.63 -26.48
N GLY A 471 18.75 12.30 -26.22
CA GLY A 471 19.08 13.60 -26.82
C GLY A 471 18.18 14.75 -26.34
N VAL A 472 17.65 14.64 -25.11
CA VAL A 472 16.79 15.64 -24.48
C VAL A 472 17.61 16.52 -23.55
N GLU A 473 17.54 17.84 -23.73
CA GLU A 473 18.18 18.81 -22.85
C GLU A 473 17.16 19.40 -21.85
N ASN A 474 17.64 19.81 -20.68
CA ASN A 474 16.84 20.60 -19.76
C ASN A 474 16.69 22.02 -20.32
N GLU A 475 15.45 22.45 -20.53
CA GLU A 475 15.14 23.76 -21.09
C GLU A 475 14.11 24.47 -20.23
N GLN A 476 14.37 25.74 -19.92
CA GLN A 476 13.42 26.57 -19.22
C GLN A 476 12.36 27.10 -20.18
N SER A 477 11.07 26.87 -19.88
CA SER A 477 9.99 27.34 -20.75
C SER A 477 9.69 28.84 -20.58
N GLU A 478 9.14 29.45 -21.64
CA GLU A 478 8.66 30.85 -21.59
C GLU A 478 7.53 31.02 -20.57
N LEU A 479 6.67 30.00 -20.46
CA LEU A 479 5.63 29.92 -19.44
C LEU A 479 6.22 29.99 -18.03
N SER A 480 7.26 29.19 -17.72
CA SER A 480 7.92 29.19 -16.41
C SER A 480 8.54 30.54 -16.08
N THR A 481 9.18 31.16 -17.07
CA THR A 481 9.82 32.47 -16.92
C THR A 481 8.78 33.55 -16.61
N THR A 482 7.68 33.56 -17.36
CA THR A 482 6.59 34.54 -17.19
C THR A 482 5.89 34.36 -15.84
N TYR A 483 5.63 33.11 -15.45
CA TYR A 483 5.04 32.77 -14.15
C TYR A 483 5.95 33.22 -13.00
N GLN A 484 7.26 32.98 -13.09
CA GLN A 484 8.23 33.45 -12.11
C GLN A 484 8.26 34.98 -12.00
N GLU A 485 8.17 35.70 -13.11
CA GLU A 485 8.08 37.17 -13.10
C GLU A 485 6.82 37.68 -12.38
N GLY A 486 5.69 37.01 -12.57
CA GLY A 486 4.45 37.34 -11.85
C GLY A 486 4.54 37.04 -10.35
N LEU A 487 5.13 35.91 -9.94
CA LEU A 487 5.38 35.63 -8.52
C LEU A 487 6.33 36.65 -7.87
N ASN A 488 7.40 37.04 -8.58
CA ASN A 488 8.31 38.08 -8.13
C ASN A 488 7.63 39.45 -8.01
N ALA A 489 6.58 39.71 -8.81
CA ALA A 489 5.75 40.91 -8.68
C ALA A 489 4.81 40.82 -7.47
N LEU A 490 4.20 39.65 -7.24
CA LEU A 490 3.34 39.39 -6.08
C LEU A 490 4.09 39.68 -4.77
N TRP A 491 5.32 39.18 -4.64
CA TRP A 491 6.16 39.42 -3.46
C TRP A 491 6.66 40.86 -3.31
N ARG A 492 6.47 41.70 -4.34
CA ARG A 492 6.75 43.14 -4.30
C ARG A 492 5.48 43.99 -4.19
N ASP A 493 4.32 43.36 -4.03
CA ASP A 493 3.01 44.01 -3.98
C ASP A 493 2.69 44.83 -5.26
N ASP A 494 3.17 44.32 -6.41
CA ASP A 494 3.09 44.95 -7.72
C ASP A 494 1.95 44.34 -8.55
N CYS A 495 0.71 44.59 -8.11
CA CYS A 495 -0.48 43.90 -8.63
C CYS A 495 -0.78 44.17 -10.11
N GLU A 496 -0.41 45.33 -10.65
CA GLU A 496 -0.50 45.60 -12.09
C GLU A 496 0.39 44.62 -12.87
N THR A 497 1.60 44.35 -12.38
CA THR A 497 2.51 43.38 -13.00
C THR A 497 2.04 41.95 -12.76
N VAL A 498 1.49 41.63 -11.58
CA VAL A 498 0.90 40.30 -11.29
C VAL A 498 -0.20 39.98 -12.31
N GLU A 499 -1.21 40.85 -12.40
CA GLU A 499 -2.32 40.68 -13.36
C GLU A 499 -1.79 40.54 -14.78
N SER A 500 -0.86 41.42 -15.20
CA SER A 500 -0.29 41.36 -16.55
C SER A 500 0.44 40.05 -16.84
N LYS A 501 1.21 39.53 -15.88
CA LYS A 501 2.03 38.32 -16.07
C LYS A 501 1.20 37.05 -15.95
N MET A 502 0.28 36.97 -15.00
CA MET A 502 -0.58 35.80 -14.84
C MET A 502 -1.60 35.68 -15.97
N ASN A 503 -2.13 36.79 -16.52
CA ASN A 503 -2.92 36.72 -17.75
C ASN A 503 -2.09 36.23 -18.95
N ALA A 504 -0.81 36.62 -19.06
CA ALA A 504 0.06 36.08 -20.11
C ALA A 504 0.35 34.57 -19.92
N VAL A 505 0.42 34.09 -18.67
CA VAL A 505 0.47 32.65 -18.37
C VAL A 505 -0.81 31.95 -18.83
N LEU A 506 -1.98 32.53 -18.55
CA LEU A 506 -3.28 32.00 -19.00
C LEU A 506 -3.44 32.04 -20.51
N ASP A 507 -2.83 33.01 -21.21
CA ASP A 507 -2.80 33.03 -22.67
C ASP A 507 -1.98 31.86 -23.25
N MET A 508 -0.92 31.42 -22.55
CA MET A 508 -0.09 30.27 -22.94
C MET A 508 -0.71 28.93 -22.51
N TRP A 509 -1.35 28.89 -21.34
CA TRP A 509 -2.04 27.74 -20.78
C TRP A 509 -3.29 28.20 -20.03
N SER A 510 -4.44 28.18 -20.73
CA SER A 510 -5.71 28.72 -20.22
C SER A 510 -6.18 28.10 -18.92
N ASP A 511 -5.81 26.85 -18.69
CA ASP A 511 -6.22 26.06 -17.53
C ASP A 511 -5.06 25.91 -16.54
N HIS A 512 -4.15 26.91 -16.48
CA HIS A 512 -3.02 26.89 -15.55
C HIS A 512 -3.51 26.81 -14.10
N PRO A 513 -3.04 25.85 -13.30
CA PRO A 513 -3.68 25.47 -12.03
C PRO A 513 -3.58 26.51 -10.91
N TYR A 514 -2.72 27.51 -11.05
CA TYR A 514 -2.44 28.48 -9.99
C TYR A 514 -2.50 29.96 -10.43
N ALA A 515 -2.71 30.23 -11.73
CA ALA A 515 -2.55 31.60 -12.22
C ALA A 515 -3.69 32.52 -11.75
N ASP A 516 -4.94 32.04 -11.82
CA ASP A 516 -6.11 32.76 -11.31
C ASP A 516 -6.01 33.00 -9.79
N ASP A 517 -5.64 31.99 -9.01
CA ASP A 517 -5.45 32.10 -7.55
C ASP A 517 -4.40 33.16 -7.17
N ILE A 518 -3.41 33.39 -8.03
CA ILE A 518 -2.39 34.43 -7.81
C ILE A 518 -2.92 35.82 -8.20
N ILE A 519 -3.76 35.91 -9.22
CA ILE A 519 -4.46 37.16 -9.56
C ILE A 519 -5.40 37.57 -8.42
N ASP A 520 -6.12 36.62 -7.84
CA ASP A 520 -7.09 36.86 -6.76
C ASP A 520 -6.47 37.35 -5.45
N GLN A 521 -5.13 37.26 -5.30
CA GLN A 521 -4.41 37.74 -4.11
C GLN A 521 -4.17 39.27 -4.08
N CYS A 522 -4.59 40.02 -5.10
CA CYS A 522 -4.21 41.43 -5.33
C CYS A 522 -5.19 42.55 -4.89
#